data_AF-A0A5J4NGH8-F1
#
_entry.id   AF-A0A5J4NGH8-F1
#
_cell.length_a   1.000
_cell.length_b   1.000
_cell.length_c   1.000
_cell.angle_alpha   90.00
_cell.angle_beta   90.00
_cell.angle_gamma   90.00
#
_symmetry.space_group_name_H-M   'P 1'
#
loop_
_entity.id
_entity.type
_entity.pdbx_description
1 polymer ?
#
loop_
_entity_poly.entity_id
_entity_poly.type
_entity_poly.pdbx_seq_one_letter_code
_entity_poly.pdbx_strand_id
1 'polypeptide(L)'
;MLFCVNIHDLIFSQFVAHPHCQHLLTTLWYDQLPGWRKRDPFTKVFLCFTFIVAMPVLAPIYLLHPHGRIGQLLRSPLIKFINHSASFAIFIFLLLIASTDSSTQDSLRVRSEIRGPVPNRIEIFILWWVIGKYLPHTKY
;
A
#
# COMPACT_ATOMS: atom_id res chain seq x y z
N MET A 1 32.84 1.51 20.14
CA MET A 1 32.09 1.20 18.90
C MET A 1 30.71 1.88 18.86
N LEU A 2 29.85 1.76 19.89
CA LEU A 2 28.51 2.40 19.91
C LEU A 2 28.48 3.93 19.70
N PHE A 3 29.49 4.65 20.20
CA PHE A 3 29.56 6.12 20.09
C PHE A 3 29.91 6.58 18.66
N CYS A 4 30.74 5.81 17.95
CA CYS A 4 31.12 6.08 16.56
C CYS A 4 29.96 5.74 15.61
N VAL A 5 29.21 4.68 15.91
CA VAL A 5 27.96 4.31 15.19
C VAL A 5 26.92 5.44 15.33
N ASN A 6 26.68 5.94 16.55
CA ASN A 6 25.73 7.06 16.76
C ASN A 6 26.15 8.35 16.04
N ILE A 7 27.44 8.69 16.01
CA ILE A 7 27.93 9.88 15.29
C ILE A 7 27.77 9.71 13.78
N HIS A 8 28.08 8.53 13.24
CA HIS A 8 27.93 8.25 11.82
C HIS A 8 26.45 8.29 11.39
N ASP A 9 25.54 7.72 12.20
CA ASP A 9 24.10 7.79 11.97
C ASP A 9 23.56 9.24 12.07
N LEU A 10 24.10 10.03 13.00
CA LEU A 10 23.73 11.44 13.17
C LEU A 10 24.14 12.27 11.95
N ILE A 11 25.36 12.09 11.45
CA ILE A 11 25.88 12.79 10.26
C ILE A 11 25.08 12.36 9.02
N PHE A 12 24.76 11.07 8.89
CA PHE A 12 23.93 10.56 7.80
C PHE A 12 22.52 11.17 7.83
N SER A 13 21.88 11.24 8.99
CA SER A 13 20.57 11.89 9.15
C SER A 13 20.61 13.38 8.77
N GLN A 14 21.66 14.11 9.15
CA GLN A 14 21.85 15.51 8.77
C GLN A 14 22.09 15.70 7.26
N PHE A 15 22.85 14.79 6.64
CA PHE A 15 23.05 14.78 5.18
C PHE A 15 21.74 14.50 4.45
N VAL A 16 20.98 13.49 4.89
CA VAL A 16 19.67 13.17 4.31
C VAL A 16 18.70 14.34 4.48
N ALA A 17 18.68 15.00 5.64
CA ALA A 17 17.82 16.16 5.92
C ALA A 17 18.27 17.45 5.19
N HIS A 18 19.43 17.43 4.52
CA HIS A 18 19.95 18.61 3.84
C HIS A 18 19.00 19.08 2.71
N PRO A 19 18.70 20.39 2.60
CA PRO A 19 17.68 20.90 1.67
C PRO A 19 17.89 20.51 0.21
N HIS A 20 19.15 20.45 -0.25
CA HIS A 20 19.49 20.06 -1.62
C HIS A 20 19.18 18.57 -1.89
N CYS A 21 19.52 17.69 -0.95
CA CYS A 21 19.23 16.26 -1.02
C CYS A 21 17.71 16.01 -0.97
N GLN A 22 17.01 16.71 -0.08
CA GLN A 22 15.55 16.64 0.02
C GLN A 22 14.84 17.16 -1.25
N HIS A 23 15.37 18.19 -1.90
CA HIS A 23 14.82 18.69 -3.16
C HIS A 23 14.99 17.68 -4.30
N LEU A 24 16.16 17.04 -4.40
CA LEU A 24 16.39 15.95 -5.36
C LEU A 24 15.44 14.77 -5.13
N LEU A 25 15.32 14.32 -3.86
CA LEU A 25 14.42 13.24 -3.49
C LEU A 25 12.96 13.58 -3.81
N THR A 26 12.54 14.81 -3.50
CA THR A 26 11.20 15.31 -3.80
C THR A 26 10.93 15.32 -5.31
N THR A 27 11.91 15.75 -6.11
CA THR A 27 11.79 15.74 -7.58
C THR A 27 11.64 14.32 -8.10
N LEU A 28 12.45 13.38 -7.62
CA LEU A 28 12.34 11.96 -7.97
C LEU A 28 10.98 11.35 -7.55
N TRP A 29 10.46 11.79 -6.40
CA TRP A 29 9.19 11.30 -5.86
C TRP A 29 7.97 11.77 -6.68
N TYR A 30 8.03 12.98 -7.22
CA TYR A 30 6.93 13.62 -7.97
C TYR A 30 7.17 13.76 -9.48
N ASP A 31 8.23 13.16 -10.03
CA ASP A 31 8.64 13.26 -11.43
C ASP A 31 7.49 13.00 -12.42
N GLN A 32 6.65 12.00 -12.10
CA GLN A 32 5.53 11.56 -12.93
C GLN A 32 4.21 12.31 -12.68
N LEU A 33 4.23 13.33 -11.81
CA LEU A 33 3.04 13.98 -11.24
C LEU A 33 3.16 15.52 -11.33
N PRO A 34 3.04 16.10 -12.55
CA PRO A 34 3.18 17.53 -12.75
C PRO A 34 2.14 18.32 -11.94
N GLY A 35 2.60 19.26 -11.12
CA GLY A 35 1.74 20.14 -10.32
C GLY A 35 1.14 19.51 -9.05
N TRP A 36 1.49 18.27 -8.70
CA TRP A 36 0.97 17.59 -7.51
C TRP A 36 1.24 18.34 -6.20
N ARG A 37 2.39 19.02 -6.10
CA ARG A 37 2.75 19.82 -4.93
C ARG A 37 1.71 20.89 -4.60
N LYS A 38 1.14 21.54 -5.62
CA LYS A 38 0.19 22.66 -5.48
C LYS A 38 -1.27 22.22 -5.28
N ARG A 39 -1.57 20.92 -5.38
CA ARG A 39 -2.95 20.43 -5.23
C ARG A 39 -3.41 20.42 -3.78
N ASP A 40 -4.69 20.70 -3.61
CA ASP A 40 -5.39 20.65 -2.34
C ASP A 40 -5.32 19.24 -1.71
N PRO A 41 -5.13 19.13 -0.38
CA PRO A 41 -5.06 17.85 0.33
C PRO A 41 -6.28 16.95 0.11
N PHE A 42 -7.51 17.50 0.04
CA PHE A 42 -8.70 16.69 -0.21
C PHE A 42 -8.67 16.07 -1.61
N THR A 43 -8.23 16.84 -2.61
CA THR A 43 -8.07 16.34 -3.98
C THR A 43 -7.02 15.23 -4.05
N LYS A 44 -5.93 15.34 -3.27
CA LYS A 44 -4.90 14.31 -3.17
C LYS A 44 -5.46 13.02 -2.59
N VAL A 45 -6.19 13.11 -1.47
CA VAL A 45 -6.83 11.96 -0.82
C VAL A 45 -7.85 11.30 -1.75
N PHE A 46 -8.69 12.09 -2.40
CA PHE A 46 -9.68 11.58 -3.35
C PHE A 46 -9.04 10.87 -4.55
N LEU A 47 -7.96 11.43 -5.12
CA LEU A 47 -7.26 10.78 -6.22
C LEU A 47 -6.58 9.49 -5.76
N CYS A 48 -5.97 9.47 -4.56
CA CYS A 48 -5.42 8.27 -3.97
C CYS A 48 -6.50 7.18 -3.82
N PHE A 49 -7.66 7.53 -3.26
CA PHE A 49 -8.79 6.61 -3.12
C PHE A 49 -9.26 6.06 -4.46
N THR A 50 -9.38 6.93 -5.47
CA THR A 50 -9.74 6.53 -6.83
C THR A 50 -8.73 5.55 -7.42
N PHE A 51 -7.43 5.78 -7.23
CA PHE A 51 -6.37 4.85 -7.68
C PHE A 51 -6.43 3.50 -6.96
N ILE A 52 -6.74 3.48 -5.67
CA ILE A 52 -6.87 2.25 -4.87
C ILE A 52 -8.04 1.41 -5.39
N VAL A 53 -9.20 2.03 -5.62
CA VAL A 53 -10.39 1.34 -6.14
C VAL A 53 -10.19 0.90 -7.59
N ALA A 54 -9.51 1.71 -8.40
CA ALA A 54 -9.28 1.41 -9.81
C ALA A 54 -8.11 0.41 -10.04
N MET A 55 -7.25 0.18 -9.05
CA MET A 55 -6.11 -0.74 -9.10
C MET A 55 -6.41 -2.13 -9.72
N PRO A 56 -7.48 -2.85 -9.33
CA PRO A 56 -7.83 -4.15 -9.94
C PRO A 56 -8.09 -4.07 -11.46
N VAL A 57 -8.50 -2.91 -11.97
CA VAL A 57 -8.73 -2.66 -13.41
C VAL A 57 -7.46 -2.12 -14.09
N LEU A 58 -6.67 -1.30 -13.39
CA LEU A 58 -5.40 -0.79 -13.92
C LEU A 58 -4.32 -1.86 -14.07
N ALA A 59 -4.32 -2.90 -13.24
CA ALA A 59 -3.35 -3.99 -13.28
C ALA A 59 -3.30 -4.74 -14.64
N PRO A 60 -4.43 -5.23 -15.21
CA PRO A 60 -4.42 -5.84 -16.55
C PRO A 60 -4.11 -4.84 -17.66
N ILE A 61 -4.55 -3.58 -17.54
CA ILE A 61 -4.25 -2.52 -18.52
C ILE A 61 -2.74 -2.22 -18.56
N TYR A 62 -2.08 -2.20 -17.40
CA TYR A 62 -0.62 -2.05 -17.32
C TYR A 62 0.12 -3.22 -18.00
N LEU A 63 -0.40 -4.44 -17.83
CA LEU A 63 0.18 -5.64 -18.46
C LEU A 63 0.09 -5.60 -19.98
N LEU A 64 -1.01 -5.06 -20.52
CA LEU A 64 -1.25 -4.95 -21.97
C LEU A 64 -0.57 -3.73 -22.60
N HIS A 65 -0.40 -2.63 -21.86
CA HIS A 65 0.17 -1.39 -22.38
C HIS A 65 1.11 -0.69 -21.39
N PRO A 66 2.35 -1.21 -21.21
CA PRO A 66 3.28 -0.73 -20.18
C PRO A 66 3.92 0.64 -20.48
N HIS A 67 3.87 1.12 -21.73
CA HIS A 67 4.50 2.37 -22.17
C HIS A 67 3.60 3.62 -22.06
N GLY A 68 2.32 3.45 -21.73
CA GLY A 68 1.37 4.55 -21.61
C GLY A 68 1.62 5.44 -20.38
N ARG A 69 0.97 6.61 -20.36
CA ARG A 69 1.05 7.59 -19.25
C ARG A 69 0.67 6.96 -17.91
N ILE A 70 -0.27 6.03 -17.91
CA ILE A 70 -0.72 5.28 -16.73
C ILE A 70 0.40 4.36 -16.20
N GLY A 71 1.11 3.65 -17.07
CA GLY A 71 2.21 2.78 -16.67
C GLY A 71 3.46 3.52 -16.21
N GLN A 72 3.68 4.73 -16.73
CA GLN A 72 4.70 5.64 -16.22
C GLN A 72 4.34 6.19 -14.83
N LEU A 73 3.05 6.50 -14.59
CA LEU A 73 2.54 6.95 -13.30
C LEU A 73 2.59 5.85 -12.23
N LEU A 74 2.20 4.61 -12.55
CA LEU A 74 2.25 3.47 -11.62
C LEU A 74 3.68 3.10 -11.21
N ARG A 75 4.69 3.48 -12.02
CA ARG A 75 6.11 3.28 -11.67
C ARG A 75 6.64 4.26 -10.64
N SER A 76 5.92 5.37 -10.37
CA SER A 76 6.30 6.36 -9.37
C SER A 76 6.38 5.73 -7.96
N PRO A 77 7.43 6.05 -7.17
CA PRO A 77 7.57 5.55 -5.80
C PRO A 77 6.40 5.97 -4.90
N LEU A 78 5.78 7.12 -5.14
CA LEU A 78 4.60 7.59 -4.41
C LEU A 78 3.40 6.64 -4.58
N ILE A 79 3.11 6.25 -5.82
CA ILE A 79 1.94 5.40 -6.11
C ILE A 79 2.14 4.00 -5.53
N LYS A 80 3.37 3.46 -5.57
CA LYS A 80 3.72 2.19 -4.91
C LYS A 80 3.51 2.27 -3.40
N PHE A 81 3.94 3.36 -2.77
CA PHE A 81 3.74 3.61 -1.34
C PHE A 81 2.25 3.68 -0.98
N ILE A 82 1.47 4.50 -1.70
CA ILE A 82 0.02 4.63 -1.49
C ILE A 82 -0.67 3.28 -1.62
N ASN A 83 -0.33 2.52 -2.66
CA ASN A 83 -0.92 1.21 -2.89
C ASN A 83 -0.61 0.22 -1.75
N HIS A 84 0.64 0.23 -1.26
CA HIS A 84 1.04 -0.59 -0.13
C HIS A 84 0.27 -0.20 1.15
N SER A 85 0.24 1.10 1.48
CA SER A 85 -0.49 1.62 2.64
C SER A 85 -1.99 1.36 2.56
N ALA A 86 -2.58 1.51 1.38
CA ALA A 86 -3.99 1.26 1.15
C ALA A 86 -4.37 -0.21 1.30
N SER A 87 -3.55 -1.11 0.76
CA SER A 87 -3.72 -2.55 0.92
C SER A 87 -3.75 -2.93 2.40
N PHE A 88 -2.86 -2.34 3.21
CA PHE A 88 -2.86 -2.51 4.66
C PHE A 88 -4.11 -1.91 5.33
N ALA A 89 -4.52 -0.71 4.95
CA ALA A 89 -5.72 -0.06 5.49
C ALA A 89 -7.00 -0.86 5.21
N ILE A 90 -7.16 -1.37 3.98
CA ILE A 90 -8.29 -2.23 3.59
C ILE A 90 -8.29 -3.51 4.42
N PHE A 91 -7.13 -4.14 4.61
CA PHE A 91 -7.01 -5.33 5.46
C PHE A 91 -7.49 -5.06 6.89
N ILE A 92 -7.06 -3.94 7.50
CA ILE A 92 -7.51 -3.55 8.84
C ILE A 92 -9.02 -3.27 8.86
N PHE A 93 -9.56 -2.62 7.83
CA PHE A 93 -11.00 -2.36 7.73
C PHE A 93 -11.83 -3.65 7.62
N LEU A 94 -11.36 -4.63 6.83
CA LEU A 94 -11.99 -5.96 6.74
C LEU A 94 -11.95 -6.70 8.07
N LEU A 95 -10.83 -6.63 8.80
CA LEU A 95 -10.71 -7.21 10.15
C LEU A 95 -11.65 -6.53 11.15
N LEU A 96 -11.78 -5.20 11.08
CA LEU A 96 -12.67 -4.44 11.94
C LEU A 96 -14.14 -4.83 11.73
N ILE A 97 -14.57 -4.95 10.47
CA ILE A 97 -15.92 -5.42 10.13
C ILE A 97 -16.12 -6.85 10.64
N ALA A 98 -15.19 -7.76 10.37
CA ALA A 98 -15.27 -9.15 10.83
C ALA A 98 -15.36 -9.28 12.36
N SER A 99 -14.73 -8.35 13.10
CA SER A 99 -14.74 -8.31 14.56
C SER A 99 -16.04 -7.73 15.14
N THR A 100 -16.62 -6.74 14.46
CA THR A 100 -17.79 -5.98 14.97
C THR A 100 -19.13 -6.57 14.54
N ASP A 101 -19.15 -7.39 13.49
CA ASP A 101 -20.34 -8.08 13.01
C ASP A 101 -20.78 -9.14 14.04
N SER A 102 -21.74 -8.78 14.89
CA SER A 102 -22.27 -9.63 15.97
C SER A 102 -22.93 -10.91 15.45
N SER A 103 -23.50 -10.87 14.24
CA SER A 103 -24.06 -12.04 13.53
C SER A 103 -22.97 -13.05 13.14
N THR A 104 -21.81 -12.52 12.76
CA THR A 104 -20.59 -13.29 12.50
C THR A 104 -19.99 -13.81 13.80
N GLN A 105 -20.08 -13.10 14.91
CA GLN A 105 -19.52 -13.54 16.20
C GLN A 105 -20.18 -14.83 16.73
N ASP A 106 -21.51 -14.94 16.68
CA ASP A 106 -22.23 -16.16 17.08
C ASP A 106 -21.96 -17.32 16.10
N SER A 107 -21.94 -17.00 14.80
CA SER A 107 -21.60 -17.97 13.75
C SER A 107 -20.16 -18.46 13.87
N LEU A 108 -19.21 -17.59 14.24
CA LEU A 108 -17.80 -17.90 14.46
C LEU A 108 -17.61 -18.73 15.72
N ARG A 109 -18.36 -18.47 16.80
CA ARG A 109 -18.32 -19.28 18.03
C ARG A 109 -18.72 -20.73 17.76
N VAL A 110 -19.89 -20.95 17.17
CA VAL A 110 -20.38 -22.30 16.80
C VAL A 110 -19.43 -22.99 15.82
N ARG A 111 -18.85 -22.22 14.90
CA ARG A 111 -17.93 -22.69 13.87
C ARG A 111 -16.51 -22.98 14.40
N SER A 112 -16.06 -22.30 15.45
CA SER A 112 -14.78 -22.55 16.12
C SER A 112 -14.77 -23.84 16.94
N GLU A 113 -15.95 -24.36 17.28
CA GLU A 113 -16.13 -25.67 17.90
C GLU A 113 -16.00 -26.83 16.88
N ILE A 114 -16.19 -26.52 15.60
CA ILE A 114 -16.06 -27.48 14.48
C ILE A 114 -14.62 -27.41 13.92
N ARG A 115 -13.91 -28.54 13.91
CA ARG A 115 -12.59 -28.61 13.24
C ARG A 115 -12.75 -28.50 11.72
N GLY A 116 -12.20 -27.43 11.15
CA GLY A 116 -12.12 -27.22 9.70
C GLY A 116 -13.38 -26.63 9.07
N PRO A 117 -13.85 -25.44 9.49
CA PRO A 117 -15.07 -24.87 8.97
C PRO A 117 -14.90 -24.24 7.56
N VAL A 118 -15.96 -24.31 6.74
CA VAL A 118 -15.94 -23.92 5.31
C VAL A 118 -15.67 -22.42 5.10
N PRO A 119 -14.56 -21.98 4.48
CA PRO A 119 -14.08 -20.60 4.55
C PRO A 119 -15.13 -19.54 4.19
N ASN A 120 -15.28 -18.51 5.04
CA ASN A 120 -16.24 -17.43 4.83
C ASN A 120 -15.77 -16.52 3.68
N ARG A 121 -16.69 -15.78 3.04
CA ARG A 121 -16.37 -14.87 1.92
C ARG A 121 -15.26 -13.88 2.30
N ILE A 122 -15.29 -13.36 3.53
CA ILE A 122 -14.27 -12.45 4.08
C ILE A 122 -12.91 -13.17 4.25
N GLU A 123 -12.91 -14.41 4.74
CA GLU A 123 -11.69 -15.23 4.87
C GLU A 123 -11.08 -15.51 3.49
N ILE A 124 -11.90 -15.77 2.46
CA ILE A 124 -11.45 -15.95 1.08
C ILE A 124 -10.81 -14.66 0.53
N PHE A 125 -11.40 -13.48 0.80
CA PHE A 125 -10.80 -12.20 0.42
C PHE A 125 -9.47 -11.95 1.13
N ILE A 126 -9.36 -12.32 2.41
CA ILE A 126 -8.11 -12.21 3.18
C ILE A 126 -7.06 -13.17 2.62
N LEU A 127 -7.42 -14.43 2.34
CA LEU A 127 -6.49 -15.42 1.78
C LEU A 127 -5.99 -15.02 0.39
N TRP A 128 -6.88 -14.50 -0.48
CA TRP A 128 -6.49 -13.94 -1.77
C TRP A 128 -5.49 -12.78 -1.61
N TRP A 129 -5.76 -11.87 -0.68
CA TRP A 129 -4.87 -10.75 -0.37
C TRP A 129 -3.50 -11.20 0.16
N VAL A 130 -3.50 -12.18 1.07
CA VAL A 130 -2.27 -12.78 1.63
C VAL A 130 -1.45 -13.41 0.52
N ILE A 131 -2.03 -14.27 -0.32
CA ILE A 131 -1.32 -14.91 -1.45
C ILE A 131 -0.69 -13.86 -2.36
N GLY A 132 -1.40 -12.77 -2.66
CA GLY A 132 -0.89 -11.65 -3.46
C GLY A 132 0.34 -10.94 -2.86
N LYS A 133 0.51 -10.94 -1.53
CA LYS A 133 1.70 -10.41 -0.86
C LYS A 133 2.89 -11.36 -0.89
N TYR A 134 2.65 -12.67 -0.86
CA TYR A 134 3.71 -13.69 -0.82
C TYR A 134 4.23 -14.08 -2.20
N LEU A 135 3.39 -14.03 -3.24
CA LEU A 135 3.78 -14.40 -4.61
C LEU A 135 4.92 -13.55 -5.21
N PRO A 136 5.01 -12.22 -5.01
CA PRO A 136 6.06 -11.39 -5.61
C PRO A 136 7.44 -11.53 -4.95
N HIS A 137 7.55 -12.15 -3.76
CA HIS A 137 8.82 -12.33 -3.06
C HIS A 137 9.65 -13.51 -3.62
N THR A 138 9.10 -14.27 -4.58
CA THR A 138 9.78 -15.46 -5.16
C THR A 138 10.37 -15.21 -6.54
N LYS A 139 10.32 -13.97 -7.05
CA LYS A 139 10.74 -13.63 -8.42
C LYS A 139 11.81 -12.54 -8.56
N TYR A 140 12.46 -12.14 -7.46
CA TYR A 140 13.72 -11.39 -7.47
C TYR A 140 14.60 -11.86 -6.32
#